data_AF-A0A242PHP6-F1
#
_entry.id   AF-A0A242PHP6-F1
#
_cell.length_a   1.000
_cell.length_b   1.000
_cell.length_c   1.000
_cell.angle_alpha   90.00
_cell.angle_beta   90.00
_cell.angle_gamma   90.00
#
_symmetry.space_group_name_H-M   'P 1'
#
loop_
_entity.id
_entity.type
_entity.pdbx_description
1 polymer ?
#
loop_
_entity_poly.entity_id
_entity_poly.type
_entity_poly.pdbx_seq_one_letter_code
_entity_poly.pdbx_strand_id
1 'polypeptide(L)'
;MLIEHSSPQLMAINFETPFQQVLQQQRPLLRSFNKEKKWQLWLSDRPMLKRSWLNIAGLDKQKVVHLANLTNNNLVSTIEKALQSKTCSYVVACINDLNEQDKQRIEQAVLTSDTCLFLVRDKLNFVQYH
;
A
#
# COMPACT_ATOMS: atom_id res chain seq x y z
N MET A 1 47.91 11.92 -14.89
CA MET A 1 47.01 11.29 -13.89
C MET A 1 45.61 11.34 -14.50
N LEU A 2 45.11 10.20 -14.95
CA LEU A 2 43.88 10.07 -15.72
C LEU A 2 42.67 10.37 -14.82
N ILE A 3 41.78 11.24 -15.29
CA ILE A 3 40.48 11.48 -14.65
C ILE A 3 39.64 10.23 -14.91
N GLU A 4 39.45 9.40 -13.88
CA GLU A 4 38.57 8.25 -13.99
C GLU A 4 37.12 8.73 -14.19
N HIS A 5 36.60 8.49 -15.39
CA HIS A 5 35.20 8.62 -15.70
C HIS A 5 34.39 7.68 -14.79
N SER A 6 33.67 8.24 -13.82
CA SER A 6 32.73 7.50 -12.98
C SER A 6 31.73 6.78 -13.88
N SER A 7 31.82 5.45 -13.96
CA SER A 7 30.88 4.64 -14.73
C SER A 7 29.48 4.78 -14.14
N PRO A 8 28.42 4.92 -14.95
CA PRO A 8 27.06 4.94 -14.44
C PRO A 8 26.74 3.60 -13.77
N GLN A 9 26.57 3.61 -12.45
CA GLN A 9 26.13 2.42 -11.72
C GLN A 9 24.62 2.26 -11.89
N LEU A 10 24.20 1.18 -12.55
CA LEU A 10 22.80 0.79 -12.60
C LEU A 10 22.39 0.26 -11.22
N MET A 11 21.53 0.99 -10.52
CA MET A 11 20.94 0.55 -9.25
C MET A 11 19.48 0.17 -9.47
N ALA A 12 19.17 -1.12 -9.39
CA ALA A 12 17.80 -1.62 -9.37
C ALA A 12 17.34 -1.81 -7.91
N ILE A 13 16.25 -1.14 -7.53
CA ILE A 13 15.60 -1.33 -6.23
C ILE A 13 14.43 -2.28 -6.44
N ASN A 14 14.56 -3.51 -5.94
CA ASN A 14 13.51 -4.51 -6.01
C ASN A 14 12.72 -4.54 -4.70
N PHE A 15 11.40 -4.60 -4.81
CA PHE A 15 10.51 -4.83 -3.67
C PHE A 15 9.92 -6.23 -3.76
N GLU A 16 9.89 -6.96 -2.65
CA GLU A 16 9.30 -8.30 -2.56
C GLU A 16 7.77 -8.23 -2.74
N THR A 17 7.16 -7.12 -2.33
CA THR A 17 5.72 -6.88 -2.46
C THR A 17 5.41 -5.41 -2.71
N PRO A 18 4.29 -5.09 -3.40
CA PRO A 18 3.73 -3.75 -3.49
C PRO A 18 3.59 -3.04 -2.14
N PHE A 19 3.27 -3.75 -1.06
CA PHE A 19 3.18 -3.15 0.28
C PHE A 19 4.54 -2.71 0.82
N GLN A 20 5.59 -3.48 0.59
CA GLN A 20 6.94 -3.06 0.93
C GLN A 20 7.31 -1.77 0.17
N GLN A 21 6.93 -1.66 -1.10
CA GLN A 21 7.15 -0.43 -1.87
C GLN A 21 6.42 0.77 -1.24
N VAL A 22 5.14 0.64 -0.89
CA VAL A 22 4.38 1.72 -0.23
C VAL A 22 5.04 2.12 1.09
N LEU A 23 5.43 1.15 1.92
CA LEU A 23 6.08 1.39 3.20
C LEU A 23 7.39 2.18 3.06
N GLN A 24 8.14 1.95 1.99
CA GLN A 24 9.41 2.65 1.72
C GLN A 24 9.17 4.03 1.09
N GLN A 25 8.33 4.12 0.06
CA GLN A 25 8.09 5.36 -0.70
C GLN A 25 7.26 6.38 0.08
N GLN A 26 6.26 5.93 0.83
CA GLN A 26 5.34 6.79 1.58
C GLN A 26 5.72 6.91 3.06
N ARG A 27 6.90 6.45 3.45
CA ARG A 27 7.37 6.46 4.85
C ARG A 27 7.12 7.78 5.61
N PRO A 28 7.47 8.98 5.10
CA PRO A 28 7.23 10.22 5.85
C PRO A 28 5.73 10.52 6.04
N LEU A 29 4.91 10.23 5.03
CA LEU A 29 3.46 10.42 5.08
C LEU A 29 2.80 9.41 6.03
N LEU A 30 3.16 8.13 5.95
CA LEU A 30 2.64 7.11 6.86
C LEU A 30 3.01 7.41 8.33
N ARG A 31 4.19 8.01 8.56
CA ARG A 31 4.62 8.47 9.89
C ARG A 31 3.82 9.67 10.40
N SER A 32 3.37 10.58 9.54
CA SER A 32 2.54 11.70 9.99
C SER A 32 1.19 11.19 10.53
N PHE A 33 0.62 10.17 9.89
CA PHE A 33 -0.62 9.51 10.34
C PHE A 33 -0.48 8.73 11.65
N ASN A 34 0.72 8.31 12.06
CA ASN A 34 0.91 7.66 13.37
C ASN A 34 0.46 8.56 14.56
N LYS A 35 0.43 9.89 14.37
CA LYS A 35 -0.02 10.85 15.38
C LYS A 35 -1.54 10.79 15.63
N GLU A 36 -2.32 10.34 14.65
CA GLU A 36 -3.78 10.45 14.67
C GLU A 36 -4.52 9.44 15.56
N LYS A 37 -3.83 8.53 16.27
CA LYS A 37 -4.45 7.49 17.13
C LYS A 37 -5.53 6.61 16.45
N LYS A 38 -5.63 6.60 15.12
CA LYS A 38 -6.54 5.73 14.36
C LYS A 38 -5.83 4.49 13.83
N TRP A 39 -6.62 3.53 13.35
CA TRP A 39 -6.14 2.29 12.74
C TRP A 39 -5.54 2.52 11.34
N GLN A 40 -4.70 1.58 10.92
CA GLN A 40 -4.04 1.55 9.62
C GLN A 40 -4.41 0.23 8.97
N LEU A 41 -5.22 0.28 7.92
CA LEU A 41 -5.78 -0.91 7.31
C LEU A 41 -5.01 -1.26 6.04
N TRP A 42 -4.56 -2.51 5.94
CA TRP A 42 -3.85 -3.05 4.78
C TRP A 42 -4.67 -4.22 4.24
N LEU A 43 -5.00 -4.19 2.96
CA LEU A 43 -5.94 -5.12 2.32
C LEU A 43 -5.34 -5.77 1.08
N SER A 44 -5.28 -7.09 1.02
CA SER A 44 -4.70 -7.79 -0.13
C SER A 44 -5.36 -9.14 -0.39
N ASP A 45 -5.20 -9.63 -1.61
CA ASP A 45 -5.63 -10.97 -2.06
C ASP A 45 -4.70 -12.10 -1.57
N ARG A 46 -3.48 -11.76 -1.14
CA ARG A 46 -2.46 -12.69 -0.61
C ARG A 46 -1.71 -12.09 0.58
N PRO A 47 -0.94 -12.87 1.37
CA PRO A 47 -0.21 -12.33 2.53
C PRO A 47 1.01 -11.50 2.10
N MET A 48 0.80 -10.19 1.87
CA MET A 48 1.80 -9.27 1.34
C MET A 48 2.47 -8.38 2.39
N LEU A 49 2.15 -8.49 3.68
CA LEU A 49 2.71 -7.61 4.71
C LEU A 49 3.51 -8.40 5.74
N LYS A 50 4.83 -8.16 5.81
CA LYS A 50 5.68 -8.70 6.87
C LYS A 50 5.78 -7.73 8.04
N ARG A 51 5.69 -8.26 9.27
CA ARG A 51 5.88 -7.47 10.50
C ARG A 51 7.24 -6.79 10.58
N SER A 52 8.28 -7.36 9.96
CA SER A 52 9.62 -6.74 9.91
C SER A 52 9.61 -5.41 9.14
N TRP A 53 8.85 -5.31 8.05
CA TRP A 53 8.78 -4.07 7.25
C TRP A 53 8.08 -2.93 7.98
N LEU A 54 7.09 -3.23 8.81
CA LEU A 54 6.42 -2.22 9.65
C LEU A 54 7.40 -1.53 10.60
N ASN A 55 8.31 -2.30 11.22
CA ASN A 55 9.38 -1.75 12.06
C ASN A 55 10.31 -0.83 11.26
N ILE A 56 10.73 -1.26 10.07
CA ILE A 56 11.65 -0.51 9.22
C ILE A 56 11.00 0.82 8.79
N ALA A 57 9.72 0.79 8.42
CA ALA A 57 8.95 1.99 8.10
C ALA A 57 8.76 2.91 9.32
N GLY A 58 8.79 2.36 10.54
CA GLY A 58 8.52 3.08 11.78
C GLY A 58 7.02 3.24 12.04
N LEU A 59 6.24 2.22 11.66
CA LEU A 59 4.81 2.14 11.95
C LEU A 59 4.55 1.52 13.31
N ASP A 60 3.49 1.98 13.96
CA ASP A 60 2.99 1.37 15.19
C ASP A 60 2.27 0.06 14.87
N LYS A 61 2.97 -1.06 15.08
CA LYS A 61 2.45 -2.41 14.82
C LYS A 61 1.13 -2.71 15.52
N GLN A 62 0.85 -2.06 16.66
CA GLN A 62 -0.37 -2.29 17.41
C GLN A 62 -1.59 -1.66 16.73
N LYS A 63 -1.37 -0.73 15.79
CA LYS A 63 -2.41 -0.02 15.03
C LYS A 63 -2.51 -0.48 13.57
N VAL A 64 -1.70 -1.45 13.17
CA VAL A 64 -1.73 -2.01 11.81
C VAL A 64 -2.62 -3.24 11.79
N VAL A 65 -3.67 -3.18 10.99
CA VAL A 65 -4.53 -4.32 10.68
C VAL A 65 -4.26 -4.74 9.25
N HIS A 66 -3.92 -6.03 9.06
CA HIS A 66 -3.75 -6.61 7.73
C HIS A 66 -4.79 -7.69 7.51
N LEU A 67 -5.65 -7.48 6.52
CA LEU A 67 -6.60 -8.47 6.03
C LEU A 67 -6.08 -9.00 4.68
N ALA A 68 -5.60 -10.23 4.69
CA ALA A 68 -5.12 -10.94 3.51
C ALA A 68 -6.19 -11.91 2.98
N ASN A 69 -5.94 -12.51 1.81
CA ASN A 69 -6.79 -13.55 1.21
C ASN A 69 -8.22 -13.07 0.90
N LEU A 70 -8.37 -11.77 0.62
CA LEU A 70 -9.65 -11.20 0.20
C LEU A 70 -9.86 -11.40 -1.30
N THR A 71 -11.04 -11.84 -1.69
CA THR A 71 -11.45 -11.80 -3.11
C THR A 71 -11.61 -10.35 -3.56
N ASN A 72 -11.56 -10.10 -4.87
CA ASN A 72 -11.68 -8.74 -5.41
C ASN A 72 -12.98 -8.02 -4.98
N ASN A 73 -14.13 -8.69 -5.08
CA ASN A 73 -15.41 -8.15 -4.58
C ASN A 73 -15.38 -7.84 -3.07
N ASN A 74 -14.67 -8.67 -2.28
CA ASN A 74 -14.52 -8.44 -0.85
C ASN A 74 -13.54 -7.29 -0.56
N LEU A 75 -12.51 -7.09 -1.38
CA LEU A 75 -11.59 -5.96 -1.26
C LEU A 75 -12.32 -4.62 -1.41
N VAL A 76 -13.08 -4.44 -2.49
CA VAL A 76 -13.83 -3.20 -2.76
C VAL A 76 -14.81 -2.90 -1.62
N SER A 77 -15.63 -3.88 -1.25
CA SER A 77 -16.60 -3.70 -0.16
C SER A 77 -15.96 -3.46 1.22
N THR A 78 -14.77 -4.04 1.46
CA THR A 78 -14.02 -3.78 2.69
C THR A 78 -13.43 -2.37 2.71
N ILE A 79 -12.95 -1.87 1.57
CA ILE A 79 -12.48 -0.48 1.42
C ILE A 79 -13.62 0.48 1.73
N GLU A 80 -14.77 0.31 1.08
CA GLU A 80 -15.94 1.18 1.29
C GLU A 80 -16.32 1.24 2.77
N LYS A 81 -16.41 0.08 3.44
CA LYS A 81 -16.72 0.00 4.87
C LYS A 81 -15.66 0.68 5.73
N ALA A 82 -14.38 0.50 5.40
CA ALA A 82 -13.28 1.11 6.14
C ALA A 82 -13.33 2.65 6.03
N LEU A 83 -13.53 3.18 4.83
CA LEU A 83 -13.68 4.62 4.59
C LEU A 83 -14.91 5.19 5.29
N GLN A 84 -16.05 4.49 5.21
CA GLN A 84 -17.30 4.91 5.86
C GLN A 84 -17.20 4.92 7.39
N SER A 85 -16.47 3.96 7.97
CA SER A 85 -16.32 3.85 9.44
C SER A 85 -15.52 5.00 10.05
N LYS A 86 -14.67 5.67 9.27
CA LYS A 86 -13.76 6.75 9.70
C LYS A 86 -12.84 6.35 10.88
N THR A 87 -12.69 5.06 11.15
CA THR A 87 -11.83 4.53 12.23
C THR A 87 -10.37 4.36 11.82
N CYS A 88 -10.08 4.55 10.53
CA CYS A 88 -8.75 4.44 9.96
C CYS A 88 -8.18 5.82 9.64
N SER A 89 -6.88 6.04 9.85
CA SER A 89 -6.20 7.21 9.29
C SER A 89 -5.96 7.03 7.80
N TYR A 90 -5.61 5.81 7.41
CA TYR A 90 -5.44 5.45 6.02
C TYR A 90 -5.74 3.98 5.77
N VAL A 91 -6.07 3.68 4.51
CA VAL A 91 -6.26 2.34 3.96
C VAL A 91 -5.25 2.15 2.83
N VAL A 92 -4.54 1.03 2.81
CA VAL A 92 -3.71 0.59 1.68
C VAL A 92 -4.32 -0.68 1.14
N ALA A 93 -4.68 -0.70 -0.14
CA ALA A 93 -5.27 -1.88 -0.77
C ALA A 93 -4.51 -2.28 -2.02
N CYS A 94 -4.20 -3.57 -2.14
CA CYS A 94 -3.67 -4.14 -3.36
C CYS A 94 -4.81 -4.75 -4.18
N ILE A 95 -5.09 -4.17 -5.35
CA ILE A 95 -6.14 -4.62 -6.26
C ILE A 95 -5.54 -4.69 -7.67
N ASN A 96 -5.57 -5.87 -8.27
CA ASN A 96 -5.02 -6.10 -9.60
C ASN A 96 -6.02 -5.72 -10.70
N ASP A 97 -7.28 -6.12 -10.53
CA ASP A 97 -8.35 -5.87 -11.48
C ASP A 97 -9.40 -4.94 -10.87
N LEU A 98 -9.40 -3.67 -11.26
CA LEU A 98 -10.42 -2.72 -10.82
C LEU A 98 -11.24 -2.29 -12.03
N ASN A 99 -12.50 -2.71 -12.08
CA ASN A 99 -13.43 -2.25 -13.12
C ASN A 99 -13.92 -0.82 -12.84
N GLU A 100 -14.51 -0.17 -13.83
CA GLU A 100 -14.95 1.22 -13.69
C GLU A 100 -16.07 1.41 -12.65
N GLN A 101 -16.95 0.42 -12.45
CA GLN A 101 -18.00 0.51 -11.43
C GLN A 101 -17.42 0.52 -10.02
N ASP A 102 -16.48 -0.38 -9.73
CA ASP A 102 -15.80 -0.46 -8.44
C ASP A 102 -14.89 0.74 -8.20
N LYS A 103 -14.28 1.28 -9.26
CA LYS A 103 -13.53 2.53 -9.19
C LYS A 103 -14.43 3.70 -8.80
N GLN A 104 -15.57 3.89 -9.46
CA GLN A 104 -16.53 4.96 -9.12
C GLN A 104 -17.02 4.84 -7.68
N ARG A 105 -17.32 3.63 -7.23
CA ARG A 105 -17.73 3.34 -5.85
C ARG A 105 -16.65 3.73 -4.84
N ILE A 106 -15.40 3.34 -5.09
CA ILE A 106 -14.27 3.70 -4.23
C ILE A 106 -14.05 5.22 -4.22
N GLU A 107 -14.07 5.87 -5.37
CA GLU A 107 -13.91 7.33 -5.48
C GLU A 107 -14.99 8.06 -4.66
N GLN A 108 -16.25 7.63 -4.77
CA GLN A 108 -17.35 8.20 -3.99
C GLN A 108 -17.18 7.98 -2.47
N ALA A 109 -16.71 6.79 -2.07
CA ALA A 109 -16.42 6.50 -0.67
C ALA A 109 -15.26 7.36 -0.14
N VAL A 110 -14.22 7.61 -0.95
CA VAL A 110 -13.11 8.50 -0.57
C VAL A 110 -13.60 9.94 -0.41
N LEU A 111 -14.38 10.45 -1.37
CA LEU A 111 -14.92 11.82 -1.33
C LEU A 111 -15.80 12.12 -0.10
N THR A 112 -16.43 11.08 0.45
CA THR A 112 -17.31 11.19 1.63
C THR A 112 -16.60 10.85 2.94
N SER A 113 -15.31 10.50 2.89
CA SER A 113 -14.49 10.11 4.04
C SER A 113 -13.32 11.08 4.26
N ASP A 114 -12.87 11.17 5.51
CA ASP A 114 -11.64 11.90 5.88
C ASP A 114 -10.42 10.95 5.91
N THR A 115 -10.52 9.79 5.25
CA THR A 115 -9.52 8.71 5.30
C THR A 115 -8.74 8.66 3.99
N CYS A 116 -7.42 8.62 4.08
CA CYS A 116 -6.58 8.52 2.89
C CYS A 116 -6.57 7.08 2.35
N LEU A 117 -6.81 6.88 1.06
CA LEU A 117 -6.72 5.57 0.40
C LEU A 117 -5.50 5.51 -0.54
N PHE A 118 -4.67 4.49 -0.36
CA PHE A 118 -3.60 4.12 -1.28
C PHE A 118 -3.99 2.85 -2.03
N LEU A 119 -4.21 2.96 -3.34
CA LEU A 119 -4.39 1.81 -4.21
C LEU A 119 -3.06 1.42 -4.83
N VAL A 120 -2.68 0.15 -4.69
CA VAL A 120 -1.52 -0.42 -5.35
C VAL A 120 -1.90 -1.62 -6.19
N ARG A 121 -1.13 -1.86 -7.24
CA ARG A 121 -1.32 -3.01 -8.11
C ARG A 121 -0.13 -3.94 -7.93
N ASP A 122 -0.41 -5.23 -7.78
CA ASP A 122 0.61 -6.25 -7.87
C ASP A 122 0.85 -6.53 -9.35
N LYS A 123 1.69 -5.70 -9.98
CA LYS A 123 2.30 -6.12 -11.23
C LYS A 123 3.25 -7.25 -10.83
N LEU A 124 2.75 -8.49 -10.83
CA LEU A 124 3.62 -9.66 -10.82
C LEU A 124 4.67 -9.39 -11.89
N ASN A 125 5.92 -9.22 -11.45
CA ASN A 125 7.04 -8.93 -12.33
C ASN A 125 7.23 -10.13 -13.26
N PHE A 126 6.48 -10.19 -14.36
CA PHE A 126 6.86 -10.91 -15.55
C PHE A 126 7.97 -10.12 -16.23
N VAL A 127 9.09 -9.92 -15.55
CA VAL A 127 10.33 -9.59 -16.23
C VAL A 127 10.84 -10.91 -16.77
N GLN A 128 10.28 -11.33 -17.91
CA GLN A 128 10.94 -12.30 -18.78
C GLN A 128 12.16 -11.58 -19.34
N TYR A 129 13.33 -11.88 -18.79
CA TYR A 129 14.58 -11.62 -19.49
C TYR A 129 14.57 -12.52 -20.74
N HIS A 130 14.37 -11.91 -21.90
CA HIS A 130 14.69 -12.50 -23.20
C HIS A 130 16.14 -12.19 -23.55
#